data_AF-A0A0Q7NQB6-F1
#
_entry.id   AF-A0A0Q7NQB6-F1
#
_cell.length_a   1.000
_cell.length_b   1.000
_cell.length_c   1.000
_cell.angle_alpha   90.00
_cell.angle_beta   90.00
_cell.angle_gamma   90.00
#
_symmetry.space_group_name_H-M   'P 1'
#
loop_
_entity.id
_entity.type
_entity.pdbx_description
1 polymer ?
#
loop_
_entity_poly.entity_id
_entity_poly.type
_entity_poly.pdbx_seq_one_letter_code
_entity_poly.pdbx_strand_id
1 'polypeptide(L)'
;MHAAIAAGLQAVADDPRLIRIAFTEAQLNPVLNERRTATIRSFAALVLATVNKRLGPESTATAGAYGELAAMHLVGGLYETVYGWLNGTLDLTRDELVDESTEIFLVVVEQILGPDSLLRRKRVTRP
;
A
#
# COMPACT_ATOMS: atom_id res chain seq x y z
N MET A 1 5.64 -1.45 9.07
CA MET A 1 4.49 -1.74 8.19
C MET A 1 3.25 -2.01 9.01
N HIS A 2 3.23 -3.10 9.79
CA HIS A 2 2.16 -3.45 10.74
C HIS A 2 1.51 -2.27 11.47
N ALA A 3 2.28 -1.52 12.27
CA ALA A 3 1.76 -0.38 13.02
C ALA A 3 1.09 0.70 12.15
N ALA A 4 1.57 0.93 10.92
CA ALA A 4 0.98 1.90 10.00
C ALA A 4 -0.37 1.40 9.45
N ILE A 5 -0.45 0.11 9.10
CA ILE A 5 -1.69 -0.54 8.66
C ILE A 5 -2.69 -0.57 9.82
N ALA A 6 -2.28 -1.02 11.01
CA ALA A 6 -3.10 -1.06 12.21
C ALA A 6 -3.69 0.31 12.57
N ALA A 7 -2.89 1.38 12.46
CA ALA A 7 -3.34 2.75 12.70
C ALA A 7 -4.35 3.23 11.65
N GLY A 8 -4.10 2.94 10.36
CA GLY A 8 -5.04 3.24 9.28
C GLY A 8 -6.38 2.54 9.47
N LEU A 9 -6.34 1.25 9.83
CA LEU A 9 -7.55 0.48 10.12
C LEU A 9 -8.26 0.98 11.37
N GLN A 10 -7.54 1.38 12.43
CA GLN A 10 -8.15 1.99 13.61
C GLN A 10 -8.93 3.24 13.22
N ALA A 11 -8.31 4.14 12.44
CA ALA A 11 -8.96 5.39 12.04
C ALA A 11 -10.25 5.15 11.25
N VAL A 12 -10.27 4.14 10.38
CA VAL A 12 -11.44 3.77 9.58
C VAL A 12 -12.49 3.01 10.41
N ALA A 13 -12.08 2.22 11.41
CA ALA A 13 -12.99 1.58 12.35
C ALA A 13 -13.66 2.59 13.30
N ASP A 14 -12.91 3.60 13.74
CA ASP A 14 -13.41 4.69 14.59
C ASP A 14 -14.41 5.58 13.85
N ASP A 15 -14.19 5.80 12.54
CA ASP A 15 -15.13 6.49 11.68
C ASP A 15 -15.26 5.83 10.29
N PRO A 16 -16.20 4.87 10.13
CA PRO A 16 -16.44 4.20 8.85
C PRO A 16 -16.86 5.14 7.73
N ARG A 17 -17.29 6.38 8.02
CA ARG A 17 -17.62 7.36 6.97
C ARG A 17 -16.38 7.76 6.17
N LEU A 18 -15.18 7.67 6.75
CA LEU A 18 -13.92 7.98 6.08
C LEU A 18 -13.73 7.11 4.83
N ILE A 19 -14.07 5.82 4.89
CA ILE A 19 -13.94 4.94 3.73
C ILE A 19 -14.91 5.35 2.63
N ARG A 20 -16.16 5.66 2.98
CA ARG A 20 -17.19 6.09 2.01
C ARG A 20 -16.82 7.41 1.34
N ILE A 21 -16.29 8.37 2.11
CA ILE A 21 -15.77 9.63 1.58
C ILE A 21 -14.64 9.36 0.59
N ALA A 22 -13.68 8.52 0.97
CA ALA A 22 -12.53 8.20 0.14
C ALA A 22 -12.89 7.42 -1.14
N PHE A 23 -13.93 6.59 -1.12
CA PHE A 23 -14.27 5.70 -2.24
C PHE A 23 -15.38 6.21 -3.16
N THR A 24 -16.39 6.87 -2.59
CA THR A 24 -17.59 7.25 -3.32
C THR A 24 -17.63 8.75 -3.54
N GLU A 25 -17.56 9.52 -2.45
CA GLU A 25 -17.80 10.97 -2.51
C GLU A 25 -16.63 11.73 -3.15
N ALA A 26 -15.39 11.28 -2.88
CA ALA A 26 -14.19 11.88 -3.45
C ALA A 26 -14.19 11.86 -4.98
N GLN A 27 -14.75 10.83 -5.60
CA GLN A 27 -14.80 10.71 -7.06
C GLN A 27 -15.66 11.79 -7.73
N LEU A 28 -16.57 12.41 -6.97
CA LEU A 28 -17.52 13.42 -7.44
C LEU A 28 -17.11 14.85 -7.05
N ASN A 29 -16.04 15.02 -6.27
CA ASN A 29 -15.60 16.32 -5.76
C ASN A 29 -14.07 16.48 -5.93
N PRO A 30 -13.60 17.41 -6.79
CA PRO A 30 -12.18 17.59 -7.07
C PRO A 30 -11.31 17.79 -5.82
N VAL A 31 -11.78 18.58 -4.85
CA VAL A 31 -11.03 18.88 -3.61
C VAL A 31 -10.90 17.62 -2.74
N LEU A 32 -11.96 16.83 -2.64
CA LEU A 32 -11.91 15.56 -1.90
C LEU A 32 -11.05 14.52 -2.65
N ASN A 33 -11.09 14.50 -3.97
CA ASN A 33 -10.25 13.61 -4.79
C ASN A 33 -8.75 13.90 -4.62
N GLU A 34 -8.38 15.18 -4.61
CA GLU A 34 -7.00 15.60 -4.35
C GLU A 34 -6.53 15.15 -2.97
N ARG A 35 -7.35 15.35 -1.94
CA ARG A 35 -7.05 14.88 -0.57
C ARG A 35 -6.91 13.36 -0.51
N ARG A 36 -7.85 12.61 -1.11
CA ARG A 36 -7.81 11.16 -1.22
C ARG A 36 -6.48 10.70 -1.86
N THR A 37 -6.13 11.32 -2.98
CA THR A 37 -4.91 11.00 -3.72
C THR A 37 -3.65 11.30 -2.91
N ALA A 38 -3.62 12.43 -2.19
CA ALA A 38 -2.51 12.77 -1.30
C ALA A 38 -2.36 11.77 -0.14
N THR A 39 -3.47 11.28 0.43
CA THR A 39 -3.44 10.23 1.46
C THR A 39 -2.89 8.92 0.91
N ILE A 40 -3.35 8.48 -0.26
CA ILE A 40 -2.83 7.27 -0.93
C ILE A 40 -1.33 7.40 -1.21
N ARG A 41 -0.89 8.55 -1.74
CA ARG A 41 0.54 8.81 -2.00
C ARG A 41 1.37 8.81 -0.72
N SER A 42 0.83 9.32 0.38
CA SER A 42 1.50 9.31 1.68
C SER A 42 1.67 7.87 2.20
N PHE A 43 0.64 7.02 2.06
CA PHE A 43 0.74 5.60 2.38
C PHE A 43 1.77 4.89 1.49
N ALA A 44 1.76 5.13 0.18
CA ALA A 44 2.74 4.57 -0.75
C ALA A 44 4.18 4.99 -0.38
N ALA A 45 4.38 6.24 0.04
CA ALA A 45 5.67 6.71 0.53
C ALA A 45 6.12 5.99 1.82
N LEU A 46 5.20 5.65 2.73
CA LEU A 46 5.51 4.84 3.92
C LEU A 46 5.91 3.41 3.56
N VAL A 47 5.29 2.82 2.53
CA VAL A 47 5.71 1.54 1.97
C VAL A 47 7.15 1.62 1.51
N LEU A 48 7.45 2.56 0.61
CA LEU A 48 8.79 2.78 0.07
C LEU A 48 9.82 3.05 1.18
N ALA A 49 9.51 3.89 2.16
CA ALA A 49 10.40 4.17 3.29
C ALA A 49 10.72 2.92 4.12
N THR A 50 9.73 2.04 4.33
CA THR A 50 9.94 0.76 5.02
C THR A 50 10.92 -0.13 4.24
N VAL A 51 10.83 -0.13 2.91
CA VAL A 51 11.76 -0.85 2.05
C VAL A 51 13.17 -0.30 2.20
N ASN A 52 13.34 1.01 2.05
CA ASN A 52 14.66 1.64 2.07
C ASN A 52 15.41 1.32 3.35
N LYS A 53 14.69 1.31 4.47
CA LYS A 53 15.24 0.95 5.78
C LYS A 53 15.71 -0.51 5.84
N ARG A 54 15.04 -1.43 5.16
CA ARG A 54 15.33 -2.87 5.20
C ARG A 54 16.34 -3.31 4.14
N LEU A 55 16.32 -2.71 2.95
CA LEU A 55 17.11 -3.15 1.78
C LEU A 55 18.21 -2.16 1.36
N GLY A 56 18.29 -1.00 2.01
CA GLY A 56 19.30 0.03 1.74
C GLY A 56 18.95 0.98 0.56
N PRO A 57 19.63 2.14 0.49
CA PRO A 57 19.32 3.20 -0.47
C PRO A 57 19.55 2.82 -1.95
N GLU A 58 20.52 1.96 -2.27
CA GLU A 58 20.77 1.51 -3.65
C GLU A 58 19.59 0.71 -4.24
N SER A 59 18.96 -0.13 -3.42
CA SER A 59 17.76 -0.89 -3.78
C SER A 59 16.57 0.02 -4.09
N THR A 60 16.55 1.20 -3.46
CA THR A 60 15.48 2.20 -3.63
C THR A 60 15.60 2.96 -4.93
N ALA A 61 16.81 3.44 -5.26
CA ALA A 61 17.07 4.16 -6.49
C ALA A 61 16.75 3.29 -7.72
N THR A 62 17.00 1.97 -7.61
CA THR A 62 16.71 1.01 -8.67
C THR A 62 15.23 0.62 -8.76
N ALA A 63 14.45 0.88 -7.70
CA ALA A 63 13.01 0.66 -7.69
C ALA A 63 12.27 1.56 -8.68
N GLY A 64 12.65 2.84 -8.72
CA GLY A 64 12.04 3.87 -9.56
C GLY A 64 10.52 3.74 -9.67
N ALA A 65 10.02 3.76 -10.92
CA ALA A 65 8.60 3.64 -11.24
C ALA A 65 7.98 2.29 -10.81
N TYR A 66 8.75 1.21 -10.68
CA TYR A 66 8.22 -0.09 -10.26
C TYR A 66 7.91 -0.15 -8.77
N GLY A 67 8.72 0.52 -7.95
CA GLY A 67 8.43 0.70 -6.53
C GLY A 67 7.14 1.50 -6.34
N GLU A 68 6.98 2.59 -7.10
CA GLU A 68 5.75 3.39 -7.08
C GLU A 68 4.54 2.58 -7.57
N LEU A 69 4.68 1.83 -8.66
CA LEU A 69 3.65 0.91 -9.16
C LEU A 69 3.20 -0.08 -8.08
N ALA A 70 4.15 -0.74 -7.42
CA ALA A 70 3.89 -1.71 -6.37
C ALA A 70 3.17 -1.09 -5.18
N ALA A 71 3.69 0.04 -4.70
CA ALA A 71 3.12 0.74 -3.55
C ALA A 71 1.68 1.20 -3.84
N MET A 72 1.41 1.71 -5.04
CA MET A 72 0.06 2.11 -5.44
C MET A 72 -0.90 0.91 -5.55
N HIS A 73 -0.45 -0.23 -6.09
CA HIS A 73 -1.26 -1.45 -6.14
C HIS A 73 -1.58 -1.99 -4.74
N LEU A 74 -0.57 -2.06 -3.86
CA LEU A 74 -0.71 -2.51 -2.49
C LEU A 74 -1.68 -1.63 -1.70
N VAL A 75 -1.51 -0.30 -1.79
CA VAL A 75 -2.39 0.64 -1.10
C VAL A 75 -3.81 0.58 -1.65
N GLY A 76 -3.98 0.50 -2.97
CA GLY A 76 -5.30 0.31 -3.58
C GLY A 76 -6.00 -0.97 -3.12
N GLY A 77 -5.27 -2.10 -3.09
CA GLY A 77 -5.80 -3.37 -2.60
C GLY A 77 -6.12 -3.36 -1.10
N LEU A 78 -5.29 -2.68 -0.28
CA LEU A 78 -5.58 -2.47 1.14
C LEU A 78 -6.85 -1.66 1.34
N TYR A 79 -7.04 -0.60 0.55
CA TYR A 79 -8.26 0.20 0.59
C TYR A 79 -9.50 -0.67 0.26
N GLU A 80 -9.44 -1.49 -0.80
CA GLU A 80 -10.58 -2.34 -1.21
C GLU A 80 -10.90 -3.41 -0.17
N THR A 81 -9.88 -4.03 0.42
CA THR A 81 -10.06 -5.05 1.48
C THR A 81 -10.65 -4.46 2.76
N VAL A 82 -10.22 -3.25 3.16
CA VAL A 82 -10.84 -2.52 4.29
C VAL A 82 -12.29 -2.17 3.99
N TYR A 83 -12.60 -1.76 2.77
CA TYR A 83 -13.98 -1.49 2.35
C TYR A 83 -14.84 -2.76 2.42
N GLY A 84 -14.34 -3.91 1.95
CA GLY A 84 -15.05 -5.19 2.04
C GLY A 84 -15.25 -5.65 3.48
N TRP A 85 -14.23 -5.52 4.33
CA TRP A 85 -14.31 -5.84 5.75
C TRP A 85 -15.39 -5.03 6.48
N LEU A 86 -15.42 -3.70 6.28
CA LEU A 86 -16.44 -2.83 6.87
C LEU A 86 -17.86 -3.16 6.42
N ASN A 87 -18.04 -3.64 5.18
CA ASN A 87 -19.34 -4.00 4.63
C ASN A 87 -19.71 -5.47 4.88
N GLY A 88 -18.87 -6.24 5.60
CA GLY A 88 -19.11 -7.65 5.89
C GLY A 88 -18.99 -8.58 4.68
N THR A 89 -18.41 -8.13 3.57
CA THR A 89 -18.14 -8.98 2.39
C THR A 89 -16.81 -9.71 2.49
N LEU A 90 -15.94 -9.30 3.42
CA LEU A 90 -14.70 -9.98 3.77
C LEU A 90 -14.78 -10.41 5.25
N ASP A 91 -14.92 -11.72 5.48
CA ASP A 91 -15.05 -12.31 6.82
C ASP A 91 -13.66 -12.55 7.43
N LEU A 92 -13.07 -11.46 7.95
CA LEU A 92 -11.83 -11.46 8.70
C LEU A 92 -12.01 -10.65 9.98
N THR A 93 -11.32 -11.04 11.03
CA THR A 93 -11.12 -10.15 12.17
C THR A 93 -10.23 -8.97 11.75
N ARG A 94 -10.29 -7.89 12.54
CA ARG A 94 -9.41 -6.74 12.31
C ARG A 94 -7.93 -7.15 12.36
N ASP A 95 -7.57 -8.00 13.32
CA ASP A 95 -6.17 -8.39 13.53
C ASP A 95 -5.67 -9.25 12.37
N GLU A 96 -6.47 -10.21 11.90
CA GLU A 96 -6.16 -10.98 10.68
C GLU A 96 -5.98 -10.05 9.47
N LEU A 97 -6.85 -9.05 9.30
CA LEU A 97 -6.71 -8.11 8.19
C LEU A 97 -5.41 -7.29 8.28
N VAL A 98 -5.00 -6.86 9.47
CA VAL A 98 -3.72 -6.16 9.68
C VAL A 98 -2.54 -7.08 9.37
N ASP A 99 -2.55 -8.28 9.91
CA ASP A 99 -1.45 -9.23 9.83
C ASP A 99 -1.26 -9.70 8.37
N GLU A 100 -2.32 -10.16 7.72
CA GLU A 100 -2.27 -10.62 6.33
C GLU A 100 -1.89 -9.48 5.37
N SER A 101 -2.44 -8.27 5.56
CA SER A 101 -2.04 -7.11 4.75
C SER A 101 -0.58 -6.76 4.95
N THR A 102 -0.06 -6.89 6.18
CA THR A 102 1.35 -6.63 6.47
C THR A 102 2.25 -7.62 5.72
N GLU A 103 1.92 -8.91 5.78
CA GLU A 103 2.69 -9.94 5.10
C GLU A 103 2.68 -9.76 3.59
N ILE A 104 1.51 -9.50 2.98
CA ILE A 104 1.39 -9.21 1.54
C ILE A 104 2.29 -8.03 1.14
N PHE A 105 2.28 -6.95 1.92
CA PHE A 105 3.11 -5.77 1.64
C PHE A 105 4.59 -6.15 1.68
N LEU A 106 5.03 -6.91 2.69
CA LEU A 106 6.43 -7.32 2.84
C LEU A 106 6.88 -8.25 1.70
N VAL A 107 6.06 -9.22 1.32
CA VAL A 107 6.36 -10.15 0.22
C VAL A 107 6.50 -9.43 -1.10
N VAL A 108 5.56 -8.54 -1.44
CA VAL A 108 5.61 -7.78 -2.70
C VAL A 108 6.83 -6.85 -2.74
N VAL A 109 7.11 -6.20 -1.61
CA VAL A 109 8.30 -5.36 -1.44
C VAL A 109 9.57 -6.19 -1.70
N GLU A 110 9.72 -7.33 -1.05
CA GLU A 110 10.89 -8.21 -1.22
C GLU A 110 11.01 -8.69 -2.67
N GLN A 111 9.90 -9.06 -3.30
CA GLN A 111 9.92 -9.54 -4.69
C GLN A 111 10.28 -8.44 -5.71
N ILE A 112 9.89 -7.20 -5.45
CA ILE A 112 10.10 -6.09 -6.39
C ILE A 112 11.43 -5.39 -6.14
N LEU A 113 11.95 -5.45 -4.92
CA LEU A 113 13.07 -4.61 -4.45
C LEU A 113 14.23 -5.44 -3.90
N GLY A 114 14.03 -6.75 -3.74
CA GLY A 114 15.07 -7.68 -3.32
C GLY A 114 16.10 -7.99 -4.41
N PRO A 115 17.20 -8.65 -4.04
CA PRO A 115 18.36 -8.88 -4.90
C PRO A 115 18.01 -9.57 -6.23
N ASP A 116 17.09 -10.54 -6.19
CA ASP A 116 16.68 -11.32 -7.35
C ASP A 116 15.86 -10.52 -8.37
N SER A 117 15.17 -9.48 -7.92
CA SER A 117 14.45 -8.56 -8.81
C SER A 117 15.45 -7.73 -9.63
N LEU A 118 16.53 -7.26 -8.98
CA LEU A 118 17.58 -6.47 -9.59
C LEU A 118 18.39 -7.31 -10.60
N LEU A 119 18.66 -8.57 -10.26
CA LEU A 119 19.34 -9.51 -11.15
C LEU A 119 18.51 -9.87 -12.38
N ARG A 120 17.20 -10.13 -12.20
CA ARG A 120 16.28 -10.34 -13.34
C ARG A 120 16.26 -9.12 -14.27
N ARG A 121 16.23 -7.92 -13.72
CA ARG A 121 16.20 -6.67 -14.51
C ARG A 121 17.50 -6.42 -15.27
N LYS A 122 18.67 -6.69 -14.65
CA LYS A 122 19.98 -6.61 -15.35
C LYS A 122 20.11 -7.62 -16.51
N ARG A 123 19.38 -8.75 -16.48
CA ARG A 123 19.36 -9.72 -17.60
C ARG A 123 18.49 -9.27 -18.77
N VAL A 124 17.39 -8.55 -18.52
CA VAL A 124 16.47 -8.08 -19.57
C VAL A 124 17.04 -6.88 -20.35
N THR A 125 17.90 -6.08 -19.73
CA THR A 125 18.49 -4.88 -20.35
C THR A 125 19.83 -5.11 -21.06
N ARG A 126 20.31 -6.35 -21.15
CA ARG A 126 21.54 -6.69 -21.87
C ARG A 126 21.18 -7.07 -23.32
N PRO A 127 21.74 -6.39 -24.34
CA PRO A 127 21.44 -6.67 -25.76
C PRO A 127 21.92 -8.06 -26.20
#